data_AF-A0A9E5BPB7-F1
#
_entry.id   AF-A0A9E5BPB7-F1
#
_cell.length_a   1.000
_cell.length_b   1.000
_cell.length_c   1.000
_cell.angle_alpha   90.00
_cell.angle_beta   90.00
_cell.angle_gamma   90.00
#
_symmetry.space_group_name_H-M   'P 1'
#
loop_
_entity.id
_entity.type
_entity.pdbx_description
1 polymer ?
#
loop_
_entity_poly.entity_id
_entity_poly.type
_entity_poly.pdbx_seq_one_letter_code
_entity_poly.pdbx_strand_id
1 'polypeptide(L)' 'MPSRYSADLSLIGTSVIEELTERNLDRELALSVSREVIRFSANAIRAVHRGDFDDARELIGKGDARLREADH' A
#
# COMPACT_ATOMS: atom_id res chain seq x y z
N MET A 1 -27.29 36.54 -0.72
CA MET A 1 -28.06 35.28 -0.84
C MET A 1 -27.10 34.18 -1.23
N PRO A 2 -27.07 33.03 -0.53
CA PRO A 2 -26.28 31.89 -1.00
C PRO A 2 -26.80 31.43 -2.37
N SER A 3 -25.89 30.94 -3.21
CA SER A 3 -26.23 30.40 -4.53
C SER A 3 -27.29 29.30 -4.38
N ARG A 4 -28.24 29.23 -5.33
CA ARG A 4 -29.22 28.12 -5.39
C ARG A 4 -28.58 26.74 -5.47
N TYR A 5 -27.33 26.68 -5.92
CA TYR A 5 -26.53 25.45 -6.04
C TYR A 5 -25.68 25.16 -4.81
N SER A 6 -25.73 25.98 -3.76
CA SER A 6 -24.83 25.83 -2.60
C SER A 6 -24.98 24.46 -1.93
N ALA A 7 -26.21 23.97 -1.76
CA ALA A 7 -26.47 22.66 -1.20
C ALA A 7 -25.94 21.53 -2.10
N ASP A 8 -26.21 21.59 -3.41
CA ASP A 8 -25.76 20.57 -4.37
C ASP A 8 -24.23 20.51 -4.45
N LEU A 9 -23.57 21.68 -4.50
CA LEU A 9 -22.12 21.77 -4.52
C LEU A 9 -21.49 21.26 -3.23
N SER A 10 -22.12 21.51 -2.08
CA SER A 10 -21.66 20.96 -0.80
C SER A 10 -21.78 19.42 -0.78
N LEU A 11 -22.90 18.86 -1.25
CA LEU A 11 -23.08 17.41 -1.33
C LEU A 11 -22.06 16.75 -2.25
N ILE A 12 -21.84 17.31 -3.44
CA ILE A 12 -20.81 16.84 -4.38
C ILE A 12 -19.43 16.93 -3.73
N GLY A 13 -19.12 18.07 -3.09
CA GLY A 13 -17.84 18.28 -2.42
C GLY A 13 -17.57 17.24 -1.34
N THR A 14 -18.56 16.96 -0.49
CA THR A 14 -18.44 15.92 0.55
C THR A 14 -18.20 14.54 -0.06
N SER A 15 -18.99 14.15 -1.06
CA SER A 15 -18.84 12.84 -1.71
C SER A 15 -17.46 12.65 -2.35
N VAL A 16 -16.93 13.68 -3.02
CA VAL A 16 -15.59 13.63 -3.62
C VAL A 16 -14.51 13.54 -2.55
N ILE A 17 -14.63 14.30 -1.46
CA ILE A 17 -13.67 14.25 -0.35
C ILE A 17 -13.65 12.86 0.27
N GLU A 18 -14.80 12.24 0.51
CA GLU A 18 -14.91 10.89 1.07
C GLU A 18 -14.22 9.86 0.16
N GLU A 19 -14.54 9.85 -1.14
CA GLU A 19 -13.96 8.93 -2.12
C GLU A 19 -12.43 9.08 -2.24
N LEU A 20 -11.93 10.32 -2.29
CA LEU A 20 -10.48 10.57 -2.36
C LEU A 20 -9.78 10.24 -1.05
N THR A 21 -10.45 10.39 0.09
CA THR A 21 -9.91 10.01 1.39
C THR A 21 -9.73 8.50 1.49
N GLU A 22 -10.74 7.72 1.07
CA GLU A 22 -10.68 6.26 1.03
C GLU A 22 -9.56 5.77 0.11
N ARG A 23 -9.51 6.26 -1.13
CA ARG A 23 -8.42 5.93 -2.07
C ARG A 23 -7.03 6.28 -1.54
N ASN A 24 -6.91 7.39 -0.81
CA ASN A 24 -5.64 7.79 -0.24
C ASN A 24 -5.21 6.82 0.87
N LEU A 25 -6.13 6.35 1.71
CA LEU A 25 -5.85 5.35 2.74
C LEU A 25 -5.36 4.04 2.12
N ASP A 26 -6.07 3.53 1.12
CA ASP A 26 -5.68 2.32 0.39
C ASP A 26 -4.28 2.46 -0.22
N ARG A 27 -4.00 3.62 -0.83
CA ARG A 27 -2.69 3.92 -1.42
C ARG A 27 -1.58 3.91 -0.37
N GLU A 28 -1.78 4.54 0.78
CA GLU A 28 -0.77 4.58 1.84
C GLU A 28 -0.49 3.20 2.43
N LEU A 29 -1.53 2.38 2.63
CA LEU A 29 -1.39 0.99 3.05
C LEU A 29 -0.59 0.18 2.02
N ALA A 30 -0.98 0.22 0.74
CA ALA A 30 -0.32 -0.51 -0.33
C ALA A 30 1.14 -0.07 -0.52
N LEU A 31 1.45 1.23 -0.42
CA LEU A 31 2.82 1.73 -0.52
C LEU A 31 3.70 1.26 0.63
N SER A 32 3.19 1.24 1.85
CA SER A 32 3.90 0.74 3.02
C SER A 32 4.31 -0.73 2.83
N VAL A 33 3.34 -1.57 2.46
CA VAL A 33 3.53 -3.00 2.16
C VAL A 33 4.56 -3.19 1.05
N SER A 34 4.39 -2.46 -0.06
CA SER A 34 5.26 -2.58 -1.24
C SER A 34 6.71 -2.27 -0.91
N ARG A 35 6.97 -1.24 -0.09
CA ARG A 35 8.35 -0.87 0.32
C ARG A 35 9.01 -1.97 1.14
N GLU A 36 8.26 -2.63 2.02
CA GLU A 36 8.78 -3.75 2.81
C GLU A 36 9.10 -4.97 1.94
N VAL A 37 8.18 -5.32 1.04
CA VAL A 37 8.37 -6.45 0.10
C VAL A 37 9.57 -6.20 -0.81
N ILE A 38 9.72 -5.00 -1.38
CA ILE A 38 10.88 -4.61 -2.18
C ILE A 38 12.18 -4.77 -1.38
N ARG A 39 12.18 -4.37 -0.10
CA ARG A 39 13.34 -4.52 0.79
C ARG A 39 13.68 -5.99 1.03
N PHE A 40 12.70 -6.84 1.31
CA PHE A 40 12.91 -8.28 1.46
C PHE A 40 13.48 -8.89 0.18
N SER A 41 12.92 -8.57 -0.99
CA SER A 41 13.41 -9.03 -2.29
C SER A 41 14.85 -8.60 -2.55
N ALA A 42 15.19 -7.34 -2.31
CA ALA A 42 16.56 -6.84 -2.50
C ALA A 42 17.55 -7.55 -1.56
N ASN A 43 17.17 -7.82 -0.32
CA ASN A 43 18.00 -8.56 0.63
C ASN A 43 18.14 -10.03 0.25
N ALA A 44 17.08 -10.67 -0.26
CA ALA A 44 17.11 -12.05 -0.72
C ALA A 44 18.05 -12.20 -1.92
N ILE A 45 18.00 -11.28 -2.88
CA ILE A 45 18.92 -11.24 -4.03
C ILE A 45 20.38 -11.16 -3.54
N ARG A 46 20.66 -10.26 -2.57
CA ARG A 46 22.01 -10.15 -1.99
C ARG A 46 22.44 -11.42 -1.25
N ALA A 47 21.54 -12.09 -0.55
CA ALA A 47 21.81 -13.35 0.14
C ALA A 47 22.16 -14.47 -0.86
N VAL A 48 21.39 -14.60 -1.96
CA VAL A 48 21.70 -15.52 -3.07
C VAL A 48 23.10 -15.26 -3.64
N HIS A 49 23.47 -13.99 -3.87
CA HIS A 49 24.80 -13.63 -4.37
C HIS A 49 25.95 -14.02 -3.42
N ARG A 50 25.70 -14.15 -2.12
CA ARG A 50 26.68 -14.62 -1.13
C ARG A 50 26.67 -16.13 -0.91
N GLY A 51 25.71 -16.85 -1.49
CA GLY A 51 25.50 -18.28 -1.25
C GLY A 51 24.64 -18.58 0.00
N ASP A 52 24.07 -17.55 0.63
CA ASP A 52 23.22 -17.67 1.83
C ASP A 52 21.78 -18.05 1.43
N PHE A 53 21.57 -19.27 0.95
CA PHE A 53 20.28 -19.68 0.36
C PHE A 53 19.13 -19.83 1.36
N ASP A 54 19.43 -20.21 2.61
CA ASP A 54 18.42 -20.34 3.66
C ASP A 54 17.89 -18.95 4.05
N ASP A 55 18.78 -17.98 4.26
CA ASP A 55 18.44 -16.57 4.48
C ASP A 55 17.60 -16.00 3.34
N ALA A 56 17.98 -16.30 2.08
CA ALA A 56 17.22 -15.86 0.92
C ALA A 56 15.77 -16.41 0.94
N ARG A 57 15.60 -17.69 1.32
CA ARG A 57 14.29 -18.33 1.41
C ARG A 57 13.44 -17.74 2.52
N GLU A 58 14.04 -17.45 3.67
CA GLU A 58 13.36 -16.77 4.77
C GLU A 58 12.89 -15.37 4.36
N LEU A 59 13.74 -14.59 3.69
CA LEU A 59 13.42 -13.25 3.23
C LEU A 59 12.27 -13.26 2.19
N ILE A 60 12.28 -14.19 1.25
CA ILE A 60 11.16 -14.37 0.30
C ILE A 60 9.87 -14.74 1.03
N GLY A 61 9.95 -15.65 2.02
CA GLY A 61 8.81 -16.04 2.85
C GLY A 61 8.21 -14.86 3.63
N LYS A 62 9.05 -13.97 4.18
CA LYS A 62 8.60 -12.73 4.83
C LYS A 62 7.87 -11.80 3.85
N GLY A 63 8.35 -11.72 2.62
CA GLY A 63 7.68 -10.96 1.56
C GLY A 63 6.29 -11.51 1.22
N ASP A 64 6.18 -12.83 1.03
CA ASP A 64 4.90 -13.52 0.75
C ASP A 64 3.89 -13.35 1.90
N ALA A 65 4.34 -13.55 3.15
CA ALA A 65 3.50 -13.33 4.33
C ALA A 65 2.99 -11.88 4.39
N ARG A 66 3.86 -10.90 4.12
CA ARG A 66 3.50 -9.49 4.18
C ARG A 66 2.49 -9.08 3.11
N LEU A 67 2.56 -9.68 1.91
CA LEU A 67 1.57 -9.48 0.86
C LEU A 67 0.20 -10.06 1.25
N ARG A 68 0.18 -11.27 1.81
CA ARG A 68 -1.08 -11.89 2.28
C ARG A 68 -1.76 -11.10 3.39
N GLU A 69 -0.98 -10.52 4.31
CA GLU A 69 -1.51 -9.65 5.35
C GLU A 69 -2.13 -8.36 4.79
N ALA A 70 -1.76 -7.94 3.57
CA ALA A 70 -2.27 -6.73 2.93
C ALA A 70 -3.49 -6.97 2.03
N ASP A 71 -3.70 -8.20 1.57
CA ASP A 71 -4.84 -8.61 0.73
C ASP A 71 -6.12 -8.92 1.55
N HIS A 72 -6.06 -8.77 2.88
CA HIS A 72 -7.14 -9.04 3.85
C HIS A 72 -7.61 -7.78 4.55
#